data_AF-A0A927XTU9-F1
#
_entry.id   AF-A0A927XTU9-F1
#
_cell.length_a   1.000
_cell.length_b   1.000
_cell.length_c   1.000
_cell.angle_alpha   90.00
_cell.angle_beta   90.00
_cell.angle_gamma   90.00
#
_symmetry.space_group_name_H-M   'P 1'
#
loop_
_entity.id
_entity.type
_entity.pdbx_description
1 polymer ?
#
loop_
_entity_poly.entity_id
_entity_poly.type
_entity_poly.pdbx_seq_one_letter_code
_entity_poly.pdbx_strand_id
1 'polypeptide(L)'
;MAKLYRVKCSCGNVINAAPGNVCPKCGQPLKFPEGGMISLYRKGSPLGVAGGFDIYINNEPFGHIGNRETVHIPVSYGTYNLHVAVGMSRRCTDLVVNVTPENRQAYAKVWMRPGFWTNSFVIEPATGDEMPAD
;
A
#
# COMPACT_ATOMS: atom_id res chain seq x y z
N MET A 1 11.43 4.57 15.79
CA MET A 1 12.17 4.01 14.64
C MET A 1 11.96 4.93 13.44
N ALA A 2 12.86 4.97 12.46
CA ALA A 2 12.64 5.81 11.28
C ALA A 2 11.49 5.24 10.45
N LYS A 3 10.51 6.08 10.08
CA LYS A 3 9.38 5.68 9.23
C LYS A 3 9.91 5.33 7.84
N LEU A 4 9.68 4.10 7.40
CA LEU A 4 10.08 3.63 6.08
C LEU A 4 8.95 3.88 5.08
N TYR A 5 9.33 4.37 3.90
CA TYR A 5 8.40 4.64 2.82
C TYR A 5 8.61 3.66 1.68
N ARG A 6 7.50 3.14 1.16
CA ARG A 6 7.47 2.27 -0.01
C ARG A 6 7.58 3.11 -1.26
N VAL A 7 8.71 2.99 -1.93
CA VAL A 7 9.02 3.75 -3.15
C VAL A 7 9.42 2.83 -4.29
N LYS A 8 9.03 3.23 -5.50
CA LYS A 8 9.44 2.58 -6.74
C LYS A 8 10.58 3.38 -7.36
N CYS A 9 11.75 2.76 -7.47
CA CYS A 9 12.89 3.35 -8.16
C CYS A 9 12.63 3.39 -9.68
N SER A 10 13.33 4.27 -10.39
CA SER A 10 13.31 4.35 -11.86
C SER A 10 13.70 3.05 -12.55
N CYS A 11 14.48 2.18 -11.90
CA CYS A 11 14.80 0.84 -12.42
C CYS A 11 13.68 -0.19 -12.21
N GLY A 12 12.52 0.23 -11.70
CA GLY A 12 11.37 -0.62 -11.39
C GLY A 12 11.45 -1.36 -10.06
N ASN A 13 12.56 -1.25 -9.32
CA ASN A 13 12.70 -1.89 -8.01
C ASN A 13 11.83 -1.19 -6.97
N VAL A 14 11.00 -1.95 -6.25
CA VAL A 14 10.14 -1.43 -5.18
C VAL A 14 10.75 -1.80 -3.83
N ILE A 15 10.99 -0.81 -2.98
CA ILE A 15 11.63 -1.00 -1.68
C ILE A 15 11.02 -0.10 -0.59
N ASN A 16 11.15 -0.54 0.66
CA ASN A 16 10.90 0.28 1.84
C ASN A 16 12.21 0.98 2.24
N ALA A 17 12.25 2.30 2.21
CA ALA A 17 13.43 3.07 2.56
C ALA A 17 13.09 4.42 3.20
N ALA A 18 14.01 4.94 4.01
CA ALA A 18 13.94 6.32 4.49
C ALA A 18 14.44 7.30 3.41
N PRO A 19 14.04 8.58 3.45
CA PRO A 19 14.54 9.62 2.56
C PRO A 19 16.08 9.69 2.58
N GLY A 20 16.69 10.00 1.43
CA GLY A 20 18.15 10.08 1.28
C GLY A 20 18.87 8.76 0.98
N ASN A 21 18.15 7.62 0.97
CA ASN A 21 18.72 6.34 0.57
C ASN A 21 18.80 6.18 -0.97
N VAL A 22 19.71 5.31 -1.40
CA VAL A 22 19.84 4.89 -2.80
C VAL A 22 19.19 3.53 -3.04
N CYS A 23 18.82 3.25 -4.28
CA CYS A 23 18.28 1.94 -4.64
C CYS A 23 19.37 0.87 -4.55
N PRO A 24 19.16 -0.23 -3.80
CA PRO A 24 20.18 -1.29 -3.67
C PRO A 24 20.41 -2.05 -4.97
N LYS A 25 19.49 -1.96 -5.94
CA LYS A 25 19.58 -2.68 -7.23
C LYS A 25 20.38 -1.93 -8.29
N CYS A 26 20.25 -0.60 -8.36
CA CYS A 26 20.88 0.20 -9.43
C CYS A 26 21.73 1.37 -8.92
N GLY A 27 21.83 1.58 -7.61
CA GLY A 27 22.62 2.67 -6.99
C GLY A 27 22.06 4.08 -7.19
N GLN A 28 20.97 4.25 -7.94
CA GLN A 28 20.36 5.55 -8.18
C GLN A 28 19.69 6.10 -6.91
N PRO A 29 19.71 7.43 -6.69
CA PRO A 29 19.01 8.06 -5.57
C PRO A 29 17.50 7.80 -5.66
N LEU A 30 16.89 7.42 -4.54
CA LEU A 30 15.45 7.22 -4.48
C LEU A 30 14.74 8.57 -4.50
N LYS A 31 13.74 8.68 -5.35
CA LYS A 31 12.86 9.84 -5.41
C LYS A 31 11.64 9.58 -4.53
N PHE A 32 11.38 10.50 -3.61
CA PHE A 32 10.20 10.50 -2.76
C PHE A 32 9.33 11.66 -3.25
N PRO A 33 8.16 11.40 -3.85
CA PRO A 33 7.27 12.46 -4.28
C PRO A 33 6.86 13.34 -3.10
N GLU A 34 6.95 14.66 -3.29
CA GLU A 34 6.50 15.64 -2.32
C GLU A 34 5.07 16.07 -2.66
N GLY A 35 4.10 15.50 -1.96
CA GLY A 35 2.69 15.90 -2.08
C GLY A 35 1.88 15.38 -0.92
N GLY A 36 1.69 14.07 -0.90
CA GLY A 36 1.01 13.38 0.18
C GLY A 36 1.43 11.93 0.30
N MET A 37 0.59 11.17 0.99
CA MET A 37 0.90 9.80 1.38
C MET A 37 -0.36 8.95 1.35
N ILE A 38 -0.24 7.76 0.76
CA ILE A 38 -1.23 6.69 0.88
C ILE A 38 -0.69 5.69 1.90
N SER A 39 -1.37 5.58 3.03
CA SER A 39 -1.06 4.56 4.05
C SER A 39 -2.05 3.42 3.91
N LEU A 40 -1.54 2.25 3.53
CA LEU A 40 -2.33 1.03 3.41
C LEU A 40 -2.00 0.09 4.57
N TYR A 41 -3.01 -0.22 5.38
CA TYR A 41 -2.90 -1.22 6.45
C TYR A 41 -3.57 -2.53 6.04
N ARG A 42 -2.84 -3.63 6.13
CA ARG A 42 -3.42 -4.97 5.99
C ARG A 42 -3.86 -5.49 7.35
N LYS A 43 -5.17 -5.59 7.57
CA LYS A 43 -5.72 -6.20 8.79
C LYS A 43 -5.33 -7.68 8.87
N GLY A 44 -5.18 -8.16 10.09
CA GLY A 44 -4.92 -9.56 10.38
C GLY A 44 -5.96 -10.49 9.73
N SER A 45 -5.51 -11.59 9.13
CA SER A 45 -6.44 -12.60 8.62
C SER A 45 -7.14 -13.34 9.78
N PRO A 46 -8.48 -13.47 9.76
CA PRO A 46 -9.23 -14.22 10.78
C PRO A 46 -8.99 -15.74 10.71
N LEU A 47 -8.42 -16.25 9.60
CA LEU A 47 -8.22 -17.69 9.36
C LEU A 47 -6.75 -18.12 9.42
N GLY A 48 -5.86 -17.31 10.01
CA GLY A 48 -4.41 -17.61 10.06
C GLY A 48 -3.71 -17.57 8.69
N VAL A 49 -4.39 -17.09 7.63
CA VAL A 49 -3.81 -16.95 6.29
C VAL A 49 -2.81 -15.80 6.30
N ALA A 50 -1.52 -16.14 6.42
CA ALA A 50 -0.42 -15.18 6.45
C ALA A 50 0.01 -14.70 5.05
N GLY A 51 -0.47 -15.34 3.97
CA GLY A 51 -0.13 -14.99 2.60
C GLY A 51 -0.45 -13.53 2.33
N GLY A 52 0.55 -12.73 1.96
CA GLY A 52 0.35 -11.32 1.72
C GLY A 52 -0.11 -10.97 0.33
N PHE A 53 -0.37 -9.68 0.15
CA PHE A 53 -1.11 -9.19 -0.99
C PHE A 53 -0.23 -8.30 -1.86
N ASP A 54 -0.39 -8.38 -3.16
CA ASP A 54 0.30 -7.50 -4.09
C ASP A 54 -0.46 -6.19 -4.19
N ILE A 55 0.24 -5.07 -3.99
CA ILE A 55 -0.30 -3.72 -4.09
C ILE A 55 -0.12 -3.22 -5.52
N TYR A 56 -1.16 -2.61 -6.07
CA TYR A 56 -1.13 -1.91 -7.33
C TYR A 56 -1.65 -0.48 -7.16
N ILE A 57 -0.95 0.49 -7.74
CA ILE A 57 -1.41 1.87 -7.84
C ILE A 57 -1.48 2.23 -9.32
N ASN A 58 -2.66 2.66 -9.79
CA ASN A 58 -2.91 2.96 -11.19
C ASN A 58 -2.48 1.80 -12.13
N ASN A 59 -2.80 0.56 -11.73
CA ASN A 59 -2.38 -0.69 -12.38
C ASN A 59 -0.87 -0.98 -12.40
N GLU A 60 -0.05 -0.16 -11.74
CA GLU A 60 1.37 -0.45 -11.58
C GLU A 60 1.67 -1.20 -10.29
N PRO A 61 2.53 -2.24 -10.31
CA PRO A 61 2.88 -2.99 -9.11
C PRO A 61 3.74 -2.14 -8.15
N PHE A 62 3.38 -2.18 -6.86
CA PHE A 62 4.02 -1.52 -5.72
C PHE A 62 4.45 -2.52 -4.63
N GLY A 63 4.73 -3.74 -5.04
CA GLY A 63 5.26 -4.81 -4.18
C GLY A 63 4.19 -5.43 -3.28
N HIS A 64 4.63 -6.10 -2.23
CA HIS A 64 3.79 -6.95 -1.39
C HIS A 64 3.50 -6.33 -0.02
N ILE A 65 2.36 -6.64 0.59
CA ILE A 65 2.00 -6.29 1.96
C ILE A 65 1.71 -7.54 2.82
N GLY A 66 2.49 -7.67 3.89
CA GLY A 66 2.47 -8.72 4.89
C GLY A 66 1.34 -8.58 5.91
N ASN A 67 1.15 -9.63 6.71
CA ASN A 67 0.01 -9.72 7.62
C ASN A 67 0.21 -8.76 8.79
N ARG A 68 -0.80 -7.92 9.09
CA ARG A 68 -0.69 -6.85 10.09
C ARG A 68 0.42 -5.83 9.77
N GLU A 69 0.78 -5.67 8.50
CA GLU A 69 1.73 -4.66 8.05
C GLU A 69 1.00 -3.40 7.61
N THR A 70 1.61 -2.24 7.88
CA THR A 70 1.25 -0.95 7.30
C THR A 70 2.33 -0.52 6.33
N VAL A 71 1.93 -0.05 5.15
CA VAL A 71 2.83 0.43 4.12
C VAL A 71 2.50 1.90 3.82
N HIS A 72 3.52 2.75 3.83
CA HIS A 72 3.39 4.18 3.55
C HIS A 72 3.97 4.50 2.18
N ILE A 73 3.12 4.91 1.24
CA ILE A 73 3.51 5.20 -0.15
C ILE A 73 3.44 6.71 -0.37
N PRO A 74 4.59 7.40 -0.54
CA PRO A 74 4.61 8.82 -0.85
C PRO A 74 4.19 9.02 -2.30
N VAL A 75 3.28 9.96 -2.53
CA VAL A 75 2.68 10.23 -3.83
C VAL A 75 2.53 11.73 -4.06
N SER A 76 2.50 12.16 -5.32
CA SER A 76 2.16 13.54 -5.67
C SER A 76 0.68 13.82 -5.40
N TYR A 77 0.26 15.09 -5.43
CA TYR A 77 -1.19 15.38 -5.44
C TYR A 77 -1.86 14.81 -6.69
N GLY A 78 -3.03 14.20 -6.51
CA GLY A 78 -3.76 13.56 -7.61
C GLY A 78 -4.74 12.49 -7.14
N THR A 79 -5.35 11.85 -8.14
CA THR A 79 -6.27 10.71 -7.95
C THR A 79 -5.54 9.42 -8.28
N TYR A 80 -5.68 8.44 -7.39
CA TYR A 80 -5.02 7.14 -7.48
C TYR A 80 -6.06 6.03 -7.39
N ASN A 81 -5.96 5.02 -8.26
CA ASN A 81 -6.67 3.76 -8.10
C ASN A 81 -5.75 2.80 -7.32
N LEU A 82 -6.16 2.44 -6.11
CA LEU A 82 -5.53 1.43 -5.28
C LEU A 82 -6.22 0.08 -5.49
N HIS A 83 -5.45 -0.90 -5.95
CA HIS A 83 -5.90 -2.28 -6.12
C HIS A 83 -4.98 -3.23 -5.35
N VAL A 84 -5.54 -4.34 -4.87
CA VAL A 84 -4.80 -5.35 -4.13
C VAL A 84 -5.14 -6.73 -4.69
N ALA A 85 -4.12 -7.54 -5.00
CA ALA A 85 -4.32 -8.89 -5.52
C ALA A 85 -3.78 -9.95 -4.56
N VAL A 86 -4.40 -11.13 -4.55
CA VAL A 86 -3.97 -12.25 -3.70
C VAL A 86 -3.85 -13.51 -4.55
N GLY A 87 -2.61 -13.86 -4.92
CA GLY A 87 -2.33 -15.02 -5.76
C GLY A 87 -3.14 -14.99 -7.06
N MET A 88 -3.68 -16.14 -7.47
CA MET A 88 -4.53 -16.24 -8.68
C MET A 88 -5.96 -15.69 -8.48
N SER A 89 -6.33 -15.27 -7.26
CA SER A 89 -7.68 -14.78 -6.96
C SER A 89 -7.76 -13.26 -7.18
N ARG A 90 -8.57 -12.86 -8.18
CA ARG A 90 -8.72 -11.48 -8.66
C ARG A 90 -9.91 -10.73 -8.06
N ARG A 91 -10.59 -11.29 -7.04
CA ARG A 91 -11.79 -10.68 -6.47
C ARG A 91 -11.41 -9.69 -5.35
N CYS A 92 -10.94 -8.54 -5.79
CA CYS A 92 -10.70 -7.39 -4.93
C CYS A 92 -11.49 -6.18 -5.42
N THR A 93 -11.97 -5.37 -4.49
CA THR A 93 -12.57 -4.07 -4.80
C THR A 93 -11.50 -3.01 -4.91
N ASP A 94 -11.46 -2.30 -6.03
CA ASP A 94 -10.61 -1.12 -6.20
C ASP A 94 -11.09 0.00 -5.27
N LEU A 95 -10.13 0.77 -4.75
CA LEU A 95 -10.39 1.99 -4.00
C LEU A 95 -9.80 3.18 -4.75
N VAL A 96 -10.65 4.14 -5.10
CA VAL A 96 -10.18 5.43 -5.63
C VAL A 96 -9.87 6.35 -4.45
N VAL A 97 -8.65 6.87 -4.46
CA VAL A 97 -8.09 7.73 -3.41
C VAL A 97 -7.70 9.07 -4.00
N ASN A 98 -8.11 10.16 -3.36
CA ASN A 98 -7.71 11.51 -3.73
C ASN A 98 -6.74 12.06 -2.69
N VAL A 99 -5.58 12.54 -3.16
CA VAL A 99 -4.57 13.20 -2.33
C VAL A 99 -4.48 14.65 -2.78
N THR A 100 -4.86 15.58 -1.91
CA THR A 100 -4.92 17.02 -2.22
C THR A 100 -4.04 17.82 -1.25
N PRO A 101 -3.73 19.10 -1.55
CA PRO A 101 -2.98 19.95 -0.63
C PRO A 101 -3.63 20.10 0.75
N GLU A 102 -4.96 20.06 0.81
CA GLU A 102 -5.78 20.14 2.03
C GLU A 102 -5.85 18.79 2.76
N ASN A 103 -5.94 17.70 2.00
CA ASN A 103 -5.93 16.34 2.54
C ASN A 103 -4.74 15.53 2.00
N ARG A 104 -3.59 15.72 2.65
CA ARG A 104 -2.30 15.16 2.23
C ARG A 104 -2.13 13.68 2.62
N GLN A 105 -2.99 13.14 3.46
CA GLN A 105 -2.88 11.78 3.96
C GLN A 105 -4.14 11.00 3.64
N ALA A 106 -4.00 10.02 2.76
CA ALA A 106 -5.04 9.05 2.52
C ALA A 106 -4.74 7.77 3.29
N TYR A 107 -5.76 7.26 3.96
CA TYR A 107 -5.70 6.04 4.74
C TYR A 107 -6.61 5.00 4.10
N ALA A 108 -6.09 3.80 3.91
CA ALA A 108 -6.83 2.67 3.39
C ALA A 108 -6.52 1.44 4.23
N LYS A 109 -7.52 0.57 4.39
CA LYS A 109 -7.34 -0.73 5.03
C LYS A 109 -7.80 -1.83 4.10
N VAL A 110 -7.08 -2.93 4.12
CA VAL A 110 -7.41 -4.13 3.36
C VAL A 110 -7.60 -5.32 4.29
N TRP A 111 -8.66 -6.08 4.04
CA TRP A 111 -8.96 -7.28 4.84
C TRP A 111 -9.65 -8.34 4.01
N MET A 112 -9.54 -9.58 4.49
CA MET A 112 -10.20 -10.73 3.88
C MET A 112 -11.59 -10.88 4.49
N ARG A 113 -12.61 -10.80 3.64
CA ARG A 113 -13.98 -11.14 3.97
C ARG A 113 -14.23 -12.62 3.65
N PRO A 114 -14.32 -13.50 4.66
CA PRO A 114 -14.64 -14.90 4.44
C PRO A 114 -16.05 -15.01 3.86
N GLY A 115 -16.18 -15.76 2.77
CA GLY A 115 -17.45 -16.04 2.12
C GLY A 115 -17.78 -17.53 2.22
N PHE A 116 -19.07 -17.86 2.10
CA PHE A 116 -19.55 -19.24 2.19
C PHE A 116 -18.96 -20.16 1.10
N TRP A 117 -18.62 -19.60 -0.07
CA TRP A 117 -18.01 -20.33 -1.20
C TRP A 117 -16.60 -19.85 -1.56
N THR A 118 -16.34 -18.54 -1.49
CA THR A 118 -15.04 -17.94 -1.84
C THR A 118 -14.73 -16.77 -0.92
N ASN A 119 -13.48 -16.66 -0.48
CA ASN A 119 -12.98 -15.47 0.18
C ASN A 119 -12.93 -14.29 -0.80
N SER A 120 -13.25 -13.10 -0.30
CA SER A 120 -13.13 -11.84 -1.05
C SER A 120 -12.23 -10.88 -0.30
N PHE A 121 -11.55 -9.99 -1.00
CA PHE A 121 -10.69 -8.97 -0.39
C PHE A 121 -11.33 -7.61 -0.56
N VAL A 122 -11.48 -6.91 0.55
CA VAL A 122 -12.11 -5.59 0.60
C VAL A 122 -11.02 -4.58 0.91
N ILE A 123 -10.90 -3.58 0.03
CA ILE A 123 -10.14 -2.36 0.29
C ILE A 123 -11.18 -1.27 0.53
N GLU A 124 -11.02 -0.55 1.64
CA GLU A 124 -11.92 0.53 2.01
C GLU A 124 -11.12 1.68 2.61
N PRO A 125 -11.65 2.92 2.53
CA PRO A 125 -11.01 4.06 3.18
C PRO A 125 -10.99 3.84 4.70
N ALA A 126 -9.95 4.38 5.33
CA ALA A 126 -9.74 4.31 6.77
C ALA A 126 -9.46 5.72 7.33
N THR A 127 -9.32 5.82 8.64
CA THR A 127 -8.80 7.02 9.31
C THR A 127 -7.44 6.74 9.95
N GLY A 128 -6.73 7.80 10.36
CA GLY A 128 -5.46 7.66 11.07
C GLY A 128 -5.58 6.87 12.38
N ASP A 129 -6.71 6.97 13.07
CA ASP A 129 -6.98 6.22 14.32
C ASP A 129 -7.14 4.72 14.11
N GLU A 130 -7.47 4.29 12.88
CA GLU A 130 -7.59 2.88 12.52
C GLU A 130 -6.26 2.25 12.07
N MET A 131 -5.22 3.07 11.89
CA MET A 131 -3.88 2.58 11.60
C MET A 131 -3.23 2.07 12.89
N PRO A 132 -2.56 0.91 12.87
CA PRO A 132 -1.75 0.50 14.01
C PRO A 132 -0.63 1.52 14.23
N ALA A 133 -0.23 1.71 15.49
CA ALA A 133 0.96 2.49 15.81
C ALA A 133 2.19 1.78 15.20
N ASP A 134 2.98 2.54 14.43
CA ASP A 134 4.24 2.08 13.83
C ASP A 134 5.32 1.75 14.87
#